data_AF-A0AAN7NBH4-F1
#
_entry.id   AF-A0AAN7NBH4-F1
#
_cell.length_a   1.000
_cell.length_b   1.000
_cell.length_c   1.000
_cell.angle_alpha   90.00
_cell.angle_beta   90.00
_cell.angle_gamma   90.00
#
_symmetry.space_group_name_H-M   'P 1'
#
loop_
_entity.id
_entity.type
_entity.pdbx_description
1 polymer ?
#
loop_
_entity_poly.entity_id
_entity_poly.type
_entity_poly.pdbx_seq_one_letter_code
_entity_poly.pdbx_strand_id
1 'polypeptide(L)'
;MPRVPGPSGNHVAEWREVSPRQGIVDLSFPLAAELALGKYTIKVEGKRHSFSVEDYRLPRFEVLIRLPRVVTVKDEKIPLDVCGW
;
A
#
# COMPACT_ATOMS: atom_id res chain seq x y z
N MET A 1 -7.74 13.54 13.90
CA MET A 1 -8.22 12.19 14.25
C MET A 1 -7.82 11.15 13.20
N PRO A 2 -7.25 10.00 13.62
CA PRO A 2 -6.93 8.89 12.73
C PRO A 2 -8.18 8.15 12.25
N ARG A 3 -8.23 7.86 10.95
CA ARG A 3 -9.33 7.14 10.29
C ARG A 3 -8.82 6.21 9.21
N VAL A 4 -9.49 5.08 9.01
CA VAL A 4 -9.25 4.16 7.89
C VAL A 4 -10.52 4.02 7.05
N PRO A 5 -10.60 4.71 5.90
CA PRO A 5 -11.55 4.36 4.86
C PRO A 5 -11.19 3.05 4.14
N GLY A 6 -12.20 2.23 3.89
CA GLY A 6 -12.13 1.05 3.04
C GLY A 6 -12.14 1.37 1.54
N PRO A 7 -11.96 0.35 0.68
CA PRO A 7 -11.89 0.50 -0.76
C PRO A 7 -13.16 1.11 -1.38
N SER A 8 -14.34 0.83 -0.79
CA SER A 8 -15.63 1.39 -1.21
C SER A 8 -15.94 2.76 -0.60
N GLY A 9 -14.98 3.35 0.13
CA GLY A 9 -15.12 4.67 0.75
C GLY A 9 -15.85 4.67 2.10
N ASN A 10 -16.34 3.52 2.57
CA ASN A 10 -16.91 3.37 3.90
C ASN A 10 -15.83 3.52 4.99
N HIS A 11 -16.19 4.02 6.18
CA HIS A 11 -15.27 4.06 7.31
C HIS A 11 -15.20 2.68 7.96
N VAL A 12 -14.02 2.04 7.95
CA VAL A 12 -13.82 0.73 8.57
C VAL A 12 -13.20 0.83 9.96
N ALA A 13 -12.54 1.94 10.29
CA ALA A 13 -12.09 2.26 11.64
C ALA A 13 -11.92 3.76 11.87
N GLU A 14 -12.14 4.19 13.12
CA GLU A 14 -11.93 5.56 13.60
C GLU A 14 -11.46 5.54 15.06
N TRP A 15 -10.45 6.36 15.37
CA TRP A 15 -9.98 6.57 16.74
C TRP A 15 -10.30 8.00 17.17
N ARG A 16 -11.03 8.11 18.28
CA ARG A 16 -11.46 9.38 18.88
C ARG A 16 -10.68 9.63 20.16
N GLU A 17 -10.43 10.91 20.45
CA GLU A 17 -9.85 11.36 21.73
C GLU A 17 -8.50 10.69 22.09
N VAL A 18 -7.69 10.38 21.07
CA VAL A 18 -6.34 9.85 21.27
C VAL A 18 -5.34 10.96 21.52
N SER A 19 -4.57 10.86 22.61
CA SER A 19 -3.47 11.78 22.92
C SER A 19 -2.11 11.10 22.71
N PRO A 20 -1.15 11.78 22.07
CA PRO A 20 0.18 11.23 21.88
C PRO A 20 0.94 11.10 23.20
N ARG A 21 1.70 10.02 23.35
CA ARG A 21 2.73 9.87 24.38
C ARG A 21 4.07 10.17 23.73
N GLN A 22 4.76 11.22 24.20
CA GLN A 22 6.04 11.66 23.63
C GLN A 22 6.00 11.90 22.10
N GLY A 23 4.86 12.41 21.61
CA GLY A 23 4.65 12.68 20.18
C GLY A 23 4.21 11.48 19.34
N ILE A 24 4.04 10.29 19.94
CA ILE A 24 3.64 9.06 19.25
C ILE A 24 2.26 8.59 19.72
N VAL A 25 1.42 8.19 18.77
CA VAL A 25 0.19 7.43 19.04
C VAL A 25 0.36 6.07 18.38
N ASP A 26 0.32 5.01 19.18
CA ASP A 26 0.39 3.62 18.71
C ASP A 26 -1.02 3.01 18.72
N LEU A 27 -1.48 2.56 17.55
CA LEU A 27 -2.85 2.09 17.31
C LEU A 27 -2.81 0.82 16.46
N SER A 28 -3.79 -0.06 16.66
CA SER A 28 -3.91 -1.31 15.90
C SER A 28 -5.28 -1.42 15.25
N PHE A 29 -5.29 -1.90 14.00
CA PHE A 29 -6.50 -2.22 13.24
C PHE A 29 -6.43 -3.67 12.75
N PRO A 30 -7.19 -4.60 13.35
CA PRO A 30 -7.19 -5.99 12.91
C PRO A 30 -7.92 -6.12 11.56
N LEU A 31 -7.29 -6.79 10.60
CA LEU A 31 -7.91 -7.12 9.33
C LEU A 31 -8.77 -8.38 9.49
N ALA A 32 -10.10 -8.23 9.56
CA ALA A 32 -11.01 -9.38 9.56
C ALA A 32 -10.99 -10.08 8.19
N ALA A 33 -11.17 -11.40 8.18
CA ALA A 33 -11.14 -12.22 6.96
C ALA A 33 -12.20 -11.83 5.91
N GLU A 34 -13.29 -11.20 6.36
CA GLU A 34 -14.41 -10.76 5.52
C GLU A 34 -14.20 -9.36 4.91
N LEU A 35 -13.09 -8.67 5.23
CA LEU A 35 -12.82 -7.36 4.68
C LEU A 35 -12.57 -7.42 3.17
N ALA A 36 -13.08 -6.40 2.48
CA ALA A 36 -12.91 -6.28 1.04
C ALA A 36 -11.43 -6.15 0.67
N LEU A 37 -11.00 -6.87 -0.38
CA LEU A 37 -9.71 -6.64 -1.00
C LEU A 37 -9.63 -5.24 -1.61
N GLY A 38 -8.43 -4.69 -1.69
CA GLY A 38 -8.15 -3.43 -2.35
C GLY A 38 -7.34 -2.46 -1.50
N LYS A 39 -7.34 -1.20 -1.92
CA LYS A 39 -6.51 -0.15 -1.34
C LYS A 39 -7.24 0.56 -0.19
N TYR A 40 -6.69 0.44 1.01
CA TYR A 40 -7.12 1.17 2.20
C TYR A 40 -6.28 2.44 2.36
N THR A 41 -6.83 3.43 3.06
CA THR A 41 -6.10 4.67 3.33
C THR A 41 -6.22 5.05 4.79
N ILE A 42 -5.11 5.25 5.48
CA ILE A 42 -5.03 5.91 6.78
C ILE A 42 -5.04 7.42 6.54
N LYS A 43 -5.95 8.15 7.19
CA LYS A 43 -6.05 9.62 7.14
C LYS A 43 -5.84 10.20 8.54
N VAL A 44 -4.91 11.17 8.67
CA VAL A 44 -4.64 11.91 9.90
C VAL A 44 -4.37 13.38 9.53
N GLU A 45 -5.23 14.31 9.96
CA GLU A 45 -4.97 15.76 9.86
C GLU A 45 -4.46 16.22 8.47
N GLY A 46 -5.12 15.76 7.40
CA GLY A 46 -4.76 16.09 6.01
C GLY A 46 -3.66 15.20 5.41
N LYS A 47 -2.90 14.46 6.22
CA LYS A 47 -1.94 13.44 5.74
C LYS A 47 -2.64 12.14 5.41
N ARG A 48 -2.10 11.43 4.41
CA ARG A 48 -2.63 10.17 3.91
C ARG A 48 -1.51 9.17 3.73
N HIS A 49 -1.74 7.94 4.15
CA HIS A 49 -0.88 6.79 3.86
C HIS A 49 -1.77 5.64 3.42
N SER A 50 -1.35 4.86 2.43
CA SER A 50 -2.19 3.80 1.86
C SER A 50 -1.48 2.46 1.91
N PHE A 51 -2.26 1.41 2.13
CA PHE A 51 -1.82 0.02 2.09
C PHE A 51 -2.83 -0.82 1.29
N SER A 52 -2.37 -1.91 0.69
CA SER A 52 -3.23 -2.84 -0.04
C SER A 52 -3.54 -4.06 0.84
N VAL A 53 -4.78 -4.51 0.78
CA VAL A 53 -5.21 -5.82 1.28
C VAL A 53 -5.50 -6.68 0.06
N GLU A 54 -4.70 -7.72 -0.14
CA GLU A 54 -4.75 -8.58 -1.30
C GLU A 54 -4.72 -10.03 -0.85
N ASP A 55 -5.23 -10.95 -1.67
CA ASP A 55 -5.06 -12.38 -1.45
C ASP A 55 -3.58 -12.73 -1.73
N TYR A 56 -2.79 -12.74 -0.66
CA TYR A 56 -1.36 -13.00 -0.75
C TYR A 56 -1.09 -14.50 -0.67
N ARG A 57 -0.67 -15.07 -1.79
CA ARG A 57 -0.01 -16.37 -1.83
C ARG A 57 1.49 -16.15 -1.88
N LEU A 58 2.22 -16.82 -0.98
CA LEU A 58 3.66 -16.66 -0.84
C LEU A 58 4.38 -16.93 -2.18
N PRO A 59 5.04 -15.91 -2.77
CA PRO A 59 5.88 -16.09 -3.94
C PRO A 59 7.02 -17.04 -3.61
N ARG A 60 7.33 -17.96 -4.54
CA ARG A 60 8.43 -18.92 -4.36
C ARG A 60 9.80 -18.35 -4.77
N PHE A 61 9.78 -17.31 -5.58
CA PHE A 61 10.94 -16.63 -6.11
C PHE A 61 10.55 -15.18 -6.41
N GLU A 62 11.52 -14.30 -6.40
CA GLU A 62 11.36 -12.91 -6.81
C GLU A 62 11.82 -12.74 -8.25
N VAL A 63 11.22 -11.81 -8.99
CA VAL A 63 11.62 -11.46 -10.36
C VAL A 63 11.99 -9.99 -10.40
N LEU A 64 13.19 -9.71 -10.88
CA LEU A 64 13.67 -8.35 -11.13
C LEU A 64 13.72 -8.10 -12.63
N ILE A 65 12.96 -7.10 -13.07
CA ILE A 65 12.93 -6.62 -14.44
C ILE A 65 13.69 -5.28 -14.47
N ARG A 66 14.82 -5.24 -15.17
CA ARG A 66 15.63 -4.02 -15.35
C ARG A 66 15.39 -3.45 -16.73
N LEU A 67 14.81 -2.25 -16.75
CA LEU A 67 14.52 -1.48 -17.95
C LEU A 67 15.45 -0.26 -18.06
N PRO A 68 15.78 0.19 -19.27
CA PRO A 68 16.47 1.46 -19.47
C PRO A 68 15.61 2.62 -18.94
N ARG A 69 16.27 3.63 -18.37
CA ARG A 69 15.59 4.80 -17.79
C ARG A 69 14.90 5.68 -18.83
N VAL A 70 15.41 5.70 -20.05
CA VAL A 70 14.92 6.50 -21.16
C VAL A 70 14.94 5.65 -22.42
N VAL A 71 13.91 5.80 -23.23
CA VAL A 71 13.82 5.29 -24.60
C VAL A 71 13.35 6.45 -25.50
N THR A 72 13.72 6.41 -26.77
CA THR A 72 13.40 7.43 -27.77
C THR A 72 12.43 6.91 -28.81
N VAL A 73 11.73 7.81 -29.50
CA VAL A 73 10.79 7.46 -30.58
C VAL A 73 11.47 6.75 -31.76
N LYS A 74 12.80 6.87 -31.88
CA LYS A 74 13.59 6.20 -32.93
C LYS A 74 14.10 4.82 -32.51
N ASP A 75 13.89 4.41 -31.26
CA ASP A 75 14.38 3.12 -30.78
C ASP A 75 13.52 2.00 -31.37
N GLU A 76 14.09 1.19 -32.25
CA GLU A 76 13.41 0.02 -32.83
C GLU A 76 13.33 -1.16 -31.85
N LYS A 77 14.15 -1.15 -30.80
CA LYS A 77 14.21 -2.20 -29.76
C LYS A 77 14.49 -1.60 -28.39
N ILE A 78 13.91 -2.19 -27.36
CA ILE A 78 14.14 -1.82 -25.95
C ILE A 78 14.89 -2.97 -25.27
N PRO A 79 16.16 -2.79 -24.85
CA PRO A 79 16.87 -3.83 -24.12
C PRO A 79 16.24 -4.05 -22.75
N LEU A 80 16.14 -5.31 -22.32
CA LEU A 80 15.54 -5.71 -21.05
C LEU A 80 16.39 -6.81 -20.42
N ASP A 81 16.74 -6.66 -19.14
CA ASP A 81 17.32 -7.75 -18.35
C ASP A 81 16.30 -8.27 -17.34
N VAL A 82 16.15 -9.60 -17.28
CA VAL A 82 15.26 -10.29 -16.35
C VAL A 82 16.09 -11.23 -15.48
N CYS A 83 15.99 -11.09 -14.16
CA CYS A 83 16.63 -11.96 -13.18
C CYS A 83 15.57 -12.58 -12.26
N GLY A 84 15.84 -13.77 -11.71
CA GLY A 84 15.03 -14.34 -10.63
C GLY A 84 15.87 -15.10 -9.61
N TRP A 85 15.46 -15.04 -8.35
CA TRP A 85 16.11 -15.71 -7.21
C TRP A 85 15.08 -16.24 -6.20
#